data_AF-A0A520J6Z2-F1
#
_entry.id   AF-A0A520J6Z2-F1
#
_cell.length_a   1.000
_cell.length_b   1.000
_cell.length_c   1.000
_cell.angle_alpha   90.00
_cell.angle_beta   90.00
_cell.angle_gamma   90.00
#
_symmetry.space_group_name_H-M   'P 1'
#
loop_
_entity.id
_entity.type
_entity.pdbx_description
1 polymer ?
#
loop_
_entity_poly.entity_id
_entity_poly.type
_entity_poly.pdbx_seq_one_letter_code
_entity_poly.pdbx_strand_id
1 'polypeptide(L)'
;MKKLTLFLALAILLLSCKKDQPTDVGTGTALIKRENGSPLPGRPLVSKAIGAQGGTISSDNGSLTLDIPSGALSATTTITIQAVENTLPGSHGQSFKISPENVAFLKPITIRSSYEGIDMEGTHPELLRMAFQTAEGYYYVSPTSELDPVNKTIATQSTHFSTWTVFECYRLSSPNSVLPNGTAELRLKTYVPIGPLGATGERMLGDYIETDDQDPILASAIWRLSGEGDISPKERGCTYTAPGDVPNQNPITVSVELTGNFLGARPGKIQKLILLKPIAIEGGENFTVNINGVSTRVTQGVFFKQSGALYISGLFSGKQINIRISATRTGSFPFKLQSASDAADINITSQTDFLDYMCSFRTACTEQEPTFIFSPGRVEISKYPAQPGEFLQGIVSGATLYTGGNYCTDPRTQQLNASFKILLR
;
A
#
# COMPACT_ATOMS: atom_id res chain seq x y z
N MET A 1 83.92 -25.96 -31.91
CA MET A 1 83.86 -24.50 -32.15
C MET A 1 82.54 -24.17 -32.88
N LYS A 2 81.39 -24.73 -32.47
CA LYS A 2 80.29 -24.08 -31.72
C LYS A 2 80.67 -22.77 -31.01
N LYS A 3 80.02 -21.67 -31.41
CA LYS A 3 79.73 -20.40 -30.68
C LYS A 3 79.81 -19.22 -31.66
N LEU A 4 78.76 -18.94 -32.45
CA LEU A 4 78.52 -17.55 -32.90
C LEU A 4 77.13 -17.23 -33.45
N THR A 5 76.17 -18.15 -33.50
CA THR A 5 74.85 -17.83 -34.08
C THR A 5 73.72 -18.36 -33.21
N LEU A 6 73.75 -17.95 -31.94
CA LEU A 6 72.68 -18.18 -30.97
C LEU A 6 72.47 -16.91 -30.14
N PHE A 7 72.30 -15.76 -30.80
CA PHE A 7 72.01 -14.49 -30.11
C PHE A 7 71.20 -13.49 -30.94
N LEU A 8 70.41 -13.96 -31.91
CA LEU A 8 69.54 -13.08 -32.73
C LEU A 8 68.12 -13.62 -32.97
N ALA A 9 67.65 -14.56 -32.14
CA ALA A 9 66.28 -15.09 -32.24
C ALA A 9 65.52 -15.10 -30.89
N LEU A 10 66.02 -14.38 -29.87
CA LEU A 10 65.38 -14.30 -28.54
C LEU A 10 65.11 -12.86 -28.06
N ALA A 11 65.20 -11.86 -28.96
CA ALA A 11 65.01 -10.45 -28.60
C ALA A 11 63.73 -9.81 -29.19
N ILE A 12 62.83 -10.58 -29.82
CA ILE A 12 61.60 -10.04 -30.46
C ILE A 12 60.30 -10.58 -29.81
N LEU A 13 60.37 -11.28 -28.67
CA LEU A 13 59.18 -11.80 -27.96
C LEU A 13 58.78 -11.03 -26.70
N LEU A 14 59.31 -9.82 -26.45
CA LEU A 14 59.01 -9.05 -25.24
C LEU A 14 58.25 -7.71 -25.46
N LEU A 15 57.57 -7.54 -26.60
CA LEU A 15 56.79 -6.31 -26.88
C LEU A 15 55.31 -6.54 -27.21
N SER A 16 54.73 -7.68 -26.83
CA SER A 16 53.28 -7.89 -26.97
C SER A 16 52.64 -8.37 -25.66
N CYS A 17 52.53 -7.43 -24.73
CA CYS A 17 51.53 -7.42 -23.67
C CYS A 17 51.40 -5.95 -23.19
N LYS A 18 50.82 -5.09 -24.03
CA LYS A 18 50.07 -3.97 -23.47
C LYS A 18 48.87 -4.61 -22.81
N LYS A 19 48.91 -4.68 -21.48
CA LYS A 19 47.76 -5.03 -20.66
C LYS A 19 46.76 -3.91 -20.93
N ASP A 20 45.81 -4.19 -21.82
CA ASP A 20 44.65 -3.32 -22.00
C ASP A 20 44.07 -3.11 -20.61
N GLN A 21 44.08 -1.86 -20.16
CA GLN A 21 43.29 -1.51 -19.00
C GLN A 21 41.85 -1.92 -19.33
N PRO A 22 41.12 -2.53 -18.38
CA PRO A 22 39.69 -2.68 -18.57
C PRO A 22 39.18 -1.28 -18.83
N THR A 23 38.69 -1.02 -20.04
CA THR A 23 37.86 0.13 -20.31
C THR A 23 36.72 0.04 -19.30
N ASP A 24 36.71 1.00 -18.40
CA ASP A 24 35.65 1.22 -17.43
C ASP A 24 34.36 1.45 -18.22
N VAL A 25 33.64 0.37 -18.51
CA VAL A 25 32.24 0.43 -18.92
C VAL A 25 31.43 0.48 -17.63
N GLY A 26 31.67 1.53 -16.86
CA GLY A 26 30.85 1.94 -15.75
C GLY A 26 30.12 3.21 -16.17
N THR A 27 28.94 3.09 -16.75
CA THR A 27 27.91 4.10 -16.53
C THR A 27 27.56 4.04 -15.04
N GLY A 28 28.44 4.63 -14.21
CA GLY A 28 28.25 4.71 -12.78
C GLY A 28 26.96 5.48 -12.53
N THR A 29 25.91 4.75 -12.19
CA THR A 29 24.65 5.36 -11.76
C THR A 29 25.00 6.28 -10.59
N ALA A 30 24.76 7.58 -10.74
CA ALA A 30 25.15 8.57 -9.74
C ALA A 30 24.53 8.23 -8.38
N LEU A 31 25.28 8.44 -7.30
CA LEU A 31 24.77 8.27 -5.94
C LEU A 31 23.59 9.24 -5.72
N ILE A 32 22.42 8.72 -5.36
CA ILE A 32 21.23 9.56 -5.16
C ILE A 32 21.06 9.85 -3.67
N LYS A 33 21.28 11.11 -3.31
CA LYS A 33 21.01 11.66 -1.98
C LYS A 33 19.55 12.08 -1.87
N ARG A 34 18.91 11.76 -0.75
CA ARG A 34 17.50 12.10 -0.46
C ARG A 34 17.41 12.86 0.85
N GLU A 35 16.39 13.70 0.98
CA GLU A 35 16.12 14.41 2.22
C GLU A 35 15.77 13.40 3.33
N ASN A 36 16.16 13.73 4.56
CA ASN A 36 15.75 12.97 5.74
C ASN A 36 14.31 13.36 6.09
N GLY A 37 13.48 12.37 6.40
CA GLY A 37 12.07 12.58 6.70
C GLY A 37 11.83 13.43 7.96
N SER A 38 10.81 14.29 7.88
CA SER A 38 10.30 15.09 9.01
C SER A 38 9.52 14.22 10.00
N PRO A 39 9.49 14.51 11.32
CA PRO A 39 8.58 13.84 12.25
C PRO A 39 7.12 13.94 11.82
N LEU A 40 6.38 12.83 11.88
CA LEU A 40 4.96 12.81 11.52
C LEU A 40 4.11 13.52 12.59
N PRO A 41 3.24 14.48 12.20
CA PRO A 41 2.33 15.13 13.13
C PRO A 41 1.43 14.13 13.88
N GLY A 42 1.26 14.34 15.19
CA GLY A 42 0.42 13.49 16.03
C GLY A 42 1.01 12.12 16.39
N ARG A 43 2.24 11.82 15.97
CA ARG A 43 2.96 10.58 16.31
C ARG A 43 4.06 10.89 17.35
N PRO A 44 3.88 10.53 18.64
CA PRO A 44 4.81 10.91 19.69
C PRO A 44 6.17 10.18 19.57
N LEU A 45 7.22 10.85 20.04
CA LEU A 45 8.54 10.25 20.27
C LEU A 45 8.43 9.24 21.42
N VAL A 46 8.91 8.02 21.24
CA VAL A 46 9.07 7.05 22.33
C VAL A 46 10.52 7.03 22.79
N SER A 47 10.76 7.01 24.10
CA SER A 47 12.11 7.04 24.70
C SER A 47 12.24 6.02 25.84
N LYS A 48 13.38 5.32 25.91
CA LYS A 48 13.70 4.37 26.99
C LYS A 48 15.20 4.30 27.24
N ALA A 49 15.59 4.33 28.51
CA ALA A 49 16.96 4.03 28.91
C ALA A 49 17.20 2.52 28.94
N ILE A 50 18.18 2.03 28.18
CA ILE A 50 18.55 0.62 28.10
C ILE A 50 20.05 0.48 28.40
N GLY A 51 20.40 -0.39 29.34
CA GLY A 51 21.79 -0.66 29.75
C GLY A 51 22.31 -2.01 29.26
N ALA A 52 23.43 -2.44 29.85
CA ALA A 52 24.13 -3.67 29.47
C ALA A 52 23.27 -4.94 29.60
N GLN A 53 22.20 -4.93 30.41
CA GLN A 53 21.27 -6.06 30.51
C GLN A 53 20.41 -6.26 29.25
N GLY A 54 20.45 -5.32 28.31
CA GLY A 54 19.58 -5.32 27.13
C GLY A 54 18.15 -4.93 27.48
N GLY A 55 17.26 -5.08 26.51
CA GLY A 55 15.85 -4.75 26.66
C GLY A 55 15.17 -4.51 25.33
N THR A 56 13.90 -4.13 25.40
CA THR A 56 13.06 -3.86 24.23
C THR A 56 12.46 -2.46 24.29
N ILE A 57 12.26 -1.85 23.13
CA ILE A 57 11.53 -0.58 22.96
C ILE A 57 10.75 -0.65 21.64
N SER A 58 9.51 -0.17 21.63
CA SER A 58 8.64 -0.15 20.45
C SER A 58 8.20 1.27 20.11
N SER A 59 7.83 1.51 18.86
CA SER A 59 7.17 2.74 18.42
C SER A 59 5.83 2.95 19.13
N ASP A 60 5.29 4.16 19.03
CA ASP A 60 4.04 4.59 19.66
C ASP A 60 2.84 3.67 19.37
N ASN A 61 2.82 3.07 18.18
CA ASN A 61 1.78 2.15 17.72
C ASN A 61 2.23 0.69 17.66
N GLY A 62 3.43 0.36 18.13
CA GLY A 62 4.00 -0.98 18.08
C GLY A 62 4.45 -1.48 16.69
N SER A 63 4.31 -0.67 15.62
CA SER A 63 4.69 -1.07 14.27
C SER A 63 6.19 -1.30 14.08
N LEU A 64 7.06 -0.70 14.90
CA LEU A 64 8.49 -1.02 14.92
C LEU A 64 8.91 -1.39 16.34
N THR A 65 9.66 -2.47 16.50
CA THR A 65 10.21 -2.94 17.77
C THR A 65 11.70 -3.21 17.64
N LEU A 66 12.44 -2.76 18.65
CA LEU A 66 13.86 -3.02 18.82
C LEU A 66 14.06 -4.03 19.94
N ASP A 67 14.78 -5.10 19.65
CA ASP A 67 15.28 -6.05 20.63
C ASP A 67 16.80 -5.88 20.77
N ILE A 68 17.24 -5.44 21.94
CA ILE A 68 18.64 -5.21 22.26
C ILE A 68 19.10 -6.33 23.20
N PRO A 69 19.96 -7.25 22.74
CA PRO A 69 20.35 -8.38 23.57
C PRO A 69 21.26 -7.94 24.72
N SER A 70 21.29 -8.74 25.79
CA SER A 70 22.22 -8.54 26.90
C SER A 70 23.68 -8.54 26.40
N GLY A 71 24.44 -7.55 26.85
CA GLY A 71 25.81 -7.29 26.45
C GLY A 71 25.99 -6.60 25.10
N ALA A 72 24.91 -6.13 24.43
CA ALA A 72 25.03 -5.34 23.20
C ALA A 72 25.51 -3.91 23.47
N LEU A 73 25.20 -3.36 24.65
CA LEU A 73 25.60 -2.03 25.09
C LEU A 73 26.62 -2.14 26.22
N SER A 74 27.64 -1.28 26.20
CA SER A 74 28.64 -1.17 27.27
C SER A 74 28.20 -0.25 28.42
N ALA A 75 27.24 0.65 28.16
CA ALA A 75 26.71 1.61 29.11
C ALA A 75 25.20 1.82 28.91
N THR A 76 24.54 2.47 29.87
CA THR A 76 23.14 2.87 29.74
C THR A 76 23.00 3.97 28.69
N THR A 77 22.19 3.71 27.67
CA THR A 77 21.90 4.62 26.57
C THR A 77 20.41 4.93 26.54
N THR A 78 20.05 6.21 26.43
CA THR A 78 18.67 6.62 26.16
C THR A 78 18.40 6.47 24.68
N ILE A 79 17.50 5.54 24.33
CA ILE A 79 17.17 5.17 22.97
C ILE A 79 15.80 5.73 22.64
N THR A 80 15.66 6.31 21.44
CA THR A 80 14.39 6.89 20.98
C THR A 80 13.96 6.33 19.64
N ILE A 81 12.65 6.20 19.44
CA ILE A 81 12.01 5.85 18.17
C ILE A 81 11.01 6.96 17.83
N GLN A 82 11.16 7.56 16.63
CA GLN A 82 10.26 8.57 16.10
C GLN A 82 9.73 8.14 14.73
N ALA A 83 8.41 8.14 14.53
CA ALA A 83 7.84 8.01 13.20
C ALA A 83 8.15 9.27 12.38
N VAL A 84 8.69 9.08 11.17
CA VAL A 84 9.08 10.14 10.24
C VAL A 84 8.47 9.91 8.87
N GLU A 85 8.42 10.96 8.06
CA GLU A 85 8.08 10.88 6.64
C GLU A 85 8.97 9.86 5.92
N ASN A 86 8.36 9.02 5.09
CA ASN A 86 9.11 8.07 4.26
C ASN A 86 9.54 8.75 2.97
N THR A 87 10.84 8.98 2.82
CA THR A 87 11.42 9.66 1.66
C THR A 87 11.99 8.70 0.62
N LEU A 88 11.81 7.38 0.79
CA LEU A 88 12.19 6.36 -0.20
C LEU A 88 11.11 6.25 -1.29
N PRO A 89 11.38 6.66 -2.54
CA PRO A 89 10.36 6.72 -3.58
C PRO A 89 9.81 5.33 -3.91
N GLY A 90 8.48 5.18 -3.89
CA GLY A 90 7.83 3.90 -4.19
C GLY A 90 7.77 2.94 -3.00
N SER A 91 8.31 3.30 -1.82
CA SER A 91 8.10 2.54 -0.59
C SER A 91 6.76 2.92 0.05
N HIS A 92 5.97 1.91 0.41
CA HIS A 92 4.66 2.09 1.06
C HIS A 92 4.70 1.78 2.56
N GLY A 93 5.89 1.53 3.12
CA GLY A 93 6.09 1.29 4.53
C GLY A 93 6.14 2.57 5.37
N GLN A 94 5.95 2.42 6.68
CA GLN A 94 6.24 3.48 7.64
C GLN A 94 7.74 3.59 7.87
N SER A 95 8.24 4.81 8.03
CA SER A 95 9.64 5.09 8.31
C SER A 95 9.82 5.54 9.77
N PHE A 96 10.88 5.04 10.41
CA PHE A 96 11.18 5.34 11.81
C PHE A 96 12.63 5.76 11.97
N LYS A 97 12.85 6.95 12.53
CA LYS A 97 14.17 7.39 12.98
C LYS A 97 14.48 6.81 14.35
N ILE A 98 15.61 6.14 14.45
CA ILE A 98 16.12 5.55 15.69
C ILE A 98 17.34 6.34 16.13
N SER A 99 17.44 6.68 17.41
CA SER A 99 18.53 7.52 17.93
C SER A 99 19.02 7.04 19.29
N PRO A 100 20.30 7.29 19.64
CA PRO A 100 21.30 8.07 18.88
C PRO A 100 22.02 7.26 17.79
N GLU A 101 22.37 7.87 16.65
CA GLU A 101 22.96 7.15 15.50
C GLU A 101 24.39 6.61 15.77
N ASN A 102 25.14 7.26 16.67
CA ASN A 102 26.54 6.94 16.96
C ASN A 102 26.74 5.91 18.09
N VAL A 103 25.86 4.92 18.20
CA VAL A 103 25.97 3.86 19.21
C VAL A 103 26.86 2.73 18.71
N ALA A 104 27.94 2.44 19.45
CA ALA A 104 28.78 1.28 19.20
C ALA A 104 28.18 0.02 19.86
N PHE A 105 27.56 -0.83 19.06
CA PHE A 105 27.01 -2.10 19.52
C PHE A 105 28.07 -3.20 19.56
N LEU A 106 28.20 -3.87 20.71
CA LEU A 106 29.09 -5.02 20.89
C LEU A 106 28.49 -6.33 20.35
N LYS A 107 27.16 -6.35 20.17
CA LYS A 107 26.40 -7.44 19.56
C LYS A 107 25.32 -6.84 18.67
N PRO A 108 24.97 -7.48 17.53
CA PRO A 108 23.87 -7.01 16.70
C PRO A 108 22.56 -6.93 17.48
N ILE A 109 21.78 -5.89 17.19
CA ILE A 109 20.40 -5.74 17.65
C ILE A 109 19.44 -6.30 16.59
N THR A 110 18.20 -6.59 16.98
CA THR A 110 17.14 -6.93 16.03
C THR A 110 16.17 -5.77 15.89
N ILE A 111 15.94 -5.36 14.63
CA ILE A 111 14.91 -4.39 14.27
C ILE A 111 13.79 -5.18 13.59
N ARG A 112 12.58 -5.11 14.16
CA ARG A 112 11.39 -5.76 13.60
C ARG A 112 10.36 -4.72 13.26
N SER A 113 9.87 -4.75 12.02
CA SER A 113 8.83 -3.87 11.54
C SER A 113 7.60 -4.67 11.11
N SER A 114 6.42 -4.19 11.46
CA SER A 114 5.15 -4.69 10.91
C SER A 114 4.99 -4.16 9.49
N TYR A 115 4.57 -5.02 8.58
CA TYR A 115 4.11 -4.62 7.25
C TYR A 115 2.59 -4.68 7.13
N GLU A 116 1.87 -4.83 8.25
CA GLU A 116 0.42 -4.74 8.26
C GLU A 116 -0.04 -3.35 7.80
N GLY A 117 -1.02 -3.33 6.90
CA GLY A 117 -1.56 -2.10 6.31
C GLY A 117 -0.75 -1.56 5.13
N ILE A 118 0.40 -2.15 4.78
CA ILE A 118 1.04 -1.88 3.49
C ILE A 118 0.17 -2.50 2.39
N ASP A 119 -0.14 -1.70 1.37
CA ASP A 119 -0.82 -2.18 0.17
C ASP A 119 0.06 -3.24 -0.53
N MET A 120 -0.47 -4.45 -0.68
CA MET A 120 0.22 -5.57 -1.34
C MET A 120 -0.16 -5.71 -2.82
N GLU A 121 -1.01 -4.84 -3.36
CA GLU A 121 -1.41 -4.89 -4.76
C GLU A 121 -0.19 -4.77 -5.68
N GLY A 122 -0.11 -5.69 -6.64
CA GLY A 122 1.01 -5.76 -7.57
C GLY A 122 2.33 -6.18 -6.92
N THR A 123 2.38 -6.57 -5.64
CA THR A 123 3.59 -7.09 -5.01
C THR A 123 3.32 -8.39 -4.23
N HIS A 124 4.32 -8.89 -3.53
CA HIS A 124 4.24 -10.13 -2.75
C HIS A 124 5.05 -9.97 -1.46
N PRO A 125 4.63 -10.53 -0.30
CA PRO A 125 5.37 -10.40 0.96
C PRO A 125 6.86 -10.82 0.87
N GLU A 126 7.18 -11.85 0.08
CA GLU A 126 8.57 -12.29 -0.19
C GLU A 126 9.44 -11.25 -0.95
N LEU A 127 8.84 -10.17 -1.47
CA LEU A 127 9.55 -9.04 -2.08
C LEU A 127 9.80 -7.89 -1.10
N LEU A 128 9.26 -7.98 0.13
CA LEU A 128 9.50 -6.97 1.16
C LEU A 128 10.91 -7.10 1.73
N ARG A 129 11.58 -5.96 1.90
CA ARG A 129 12.90 -5.83 2.51
C ARG A 129 12.92 -4.66 3.48
N MET A 130 13.92 -4.67 4.36
CA MET A 130 14.24 -3.51 5.19
C MET A 130 15.31 -2.66 4.50
N ALA A 131 15.07 -1.37 4.44
CA ALA A 131 16.04 -0.37 4.04
C ALA A 131 16.32 0.59 5.18
N PHE A 132 17.50 1.20 5.16
CA PHE A 132 17.84 2.29 6.04
C PHE A 132 18.42 3.49 5.29
N GLN A 133 18.18 4.68 5.82
CA GLN A 133 18.75 5.94 5.35
C GLN A 133 19.86 6.39 6.29
N THR A 134 21.02 6.74 5.75
CA THR A 134 22.12 7.34 6.54
C THR A 134 21.87 8.82 6.83
N ALA A 135 22.62 9.41 7.77
CA ALA A 135 22.55 10.84 8.06
C ALA A 135 22.79 11.71 6.82
N GLU A 136 23.64 11.25 5.89
CA GLU A 136 23.95 11.91 4.63
C GLU A 136 22.82 11.82 3.59
N GLY A 137 21.80 11.00 3.84
CA GLY A 137 20.60 10.88 3.00
C GLY A 137 20.64 9.74 1.98
N TYR A 138 21.55 8.78 2.11
CA TYR A 138 21.66 7.63 1.20
C TYR A 138 20.88 6.42 1.73
N TYR A 139 20.19 5.70 0.85
CA TYR A 139 19.46 4.50 1.21
C TYR A 139 20.24 3.23 0.90
N TYR A 140 20.18 2.27 1.82
CA TYR A 140 20.77 0.95 1.69
C TYR A 140 19.76 -0.13 2.02
N VAL A 141 19.80 -1.23 1.27
CA VAL A 141 19.08 -2.46 1.60
C VAL A 141 19.87 -3.21 2.65
N SER A 142 19.18 -3.64 3.71
CA SER A 142 19.78 -4.52 4.69
C SER A 142 20.15 -5.88 4.08
N PRO A 143 21.31 -6.46 4.40
CA PRO A 143 21.74 -7.74 3.86
C PRO A 143 20.85 -8.91 4.28
N THR A 144 20.10 -8.75 5.37
CA THR A 144 19.19 -9.79 5.89
C THR A 144 17.78 -9.24 6.06
N SER A 145 16.81 -10.06 5.71
CA SER A 145 15.40 -9.81 5.98
C SER A 145 14.74 -11.14 6.29
N GLU A 146 14.20 -11.25 7.50
CA GLU A 146 13.47 -12.40 7.99
C GLU A 146 11.98 -12.07 7.99
N LEU A 147 11.26 -12.65 7.03
CA LEU A 147 9.83 -12.49 6.90
C LEU A 147 9.10 -13.47 7.82
N ASP A 148 8.13 -12.97 8.57
CA ASP A 148 7.13 -13.75 9.28
C ASP A 148 5.75 -13.44 8.67
N PRO A 149 5.26 -14.28 7.75
CA PRO A 149 3.99 -14.05 7.08
C PRO A 149 2.77 -14.26 7.98
N VAL A 150 2.92 -14.96 9.11
CA VAL A 150 1.84 -15.24 10.05
C VAL A 150 1.57 -14.00 10.89
N ASN A 151 2.63 -13.41 11.46
CA ASN A 151 2.54 -12.21 12.28
C ASN A 151 2.65 -10.91 11.48
N LYS A 152 2.81 -11.00 10.15
CA LYS A 152 3.03 -9.89 9.23
C LYS A 152 4.18 -8.96 9.64
N THR A 153 5.32 -9.55 9.99
CA THR A 153 6.51 -8.79 10.34
C THR A 153 7.71 -9.12 9.46
N ILE A 154 8.61 -8.17 9.34
CA ILE A 154 9.93 -8.34 8.74
C ILE A 154 10.97 -7.90 9.76
N ALA A 155 12.02 -8.69 9.91
CA ALA A 155 13.10 -8.41 10.86
C ALA A 155 14.47 -8.39 10.19
N THR A 156 15.38 -7.60 10.75
CA THR A 156 16.77 -7.56 10.34
C THR A 156 17.69 -7.38 11.53
N GLN A 157 18.95 -7.79 11.37
CA GLN A 157 20.00 -7.48 12.34
C GLN A 157 20.74 -6.22 11.92
N SER A 158 21.07 -5.36 12.88
CA SER A 158 21.89 -4.18 12.65
C SER A 158 22.86 -3.95 13.81
N THR A 159 23.94 -3.22 13.54
CA THR A 159 24.95 -2.76 14.51
C THR A 159 24.99 -1.24 14.60
N HIS A 160 23.98 -0.55 14.07
CA HIS A 160 23.87 0.90 14.13
C HIS A 160 22.41 1.34 14.24
N PHE A 161 22.22 2.59 14.65
CA PHE A 161 20.92 3.26 14.54
C PHE A 161 20.93 4.22 13.35
N SER A 162 19.76 4.40 12.75
CA SER A 162 19.53 5.21 11.56
C SER A 162 18.01 5.35 11.35
N THR A 163 17.58 5.83 10.18
CA THR A 163 16.17 5.81 9.78
C THR A 163 15.87 4.52 9.03
N TRP A 164 14.84 3.77 9.43
CA TRP A 164 14.49 2.46 8.87
C TRP A 164 13.09 2.46 8.27
N THR A 165 12.92 1.77 7.14
CA THR A 165 11.62 1.56 6.49
C THR A 165 11.52 0.17 5.86
N VAL A 166 10.29 -0.28 5.61
CA VAL A 166 10.01 -1.48 4.80
C VAL A 166 9.69 -1.04 3.38
N PHE A 167 10.23 -1.73 2.38
CA PHE A 167 9.93 -1.46 0.99
C PHE A 167 9.84 -2.76 0.18
N GLU A 168 9.11 -2.71 -0.91
CA GLU A 168 9.03 -3.78 -1.90
C GLU A 168 10.08 -3.61 -3.00
N CYS A 169 10.82 -4.67 -3.29
CA CYS A 169 11.84 -4.60 -4.35
C CYS A 169 11.24 -4.64 -5.76
N TYR A 170 10.08 -5.26 -5.94
CA TYR A 170 9.36 -5.29 -7.21
C TYR A 170 7.89 -5.00 -6.99
N ARG A 171 7.31 -4.25 -7.92
CA ARG A 171 5.87 -3.98 -7.96
C ARG A 171 5.36 -3.91 -9.40
N LEU A 172 4.28 -4.64 -9.66
CA LEU A 172 3.48 -4.56 -10.87
C LEU A 172 2.57 -3.33 -10.79
N SER A 173 2.78 -2.38 -11.69
CA SER A 173 2.06 -1.13 -11.80
C SER A 173 1.16 -1.14 -13.03
N SER A 174 -0.08 -0.68 -12.87
CA SER A 174 -1.05 -0.44 -13.95
C SER A 174 -2.18 0.46 -13.41
N PRO A 175 -2.97 1.14 -14.26
CA PRO A 175 -4.25 1.72 -13.82
C PRO A 175 -5.13 0.67 -13.14
N ASN A 176 -5.93 1.11 -12.16
CA ASN A 176 -6.83 0.22 -11.42
C ASN A 176 -8.17 -0.01 -12.14
N SER A 177 -8.48 0.82 -13.14
CA SER A 177 -9.65 0.70 -13.98
C SER A 177 -9.38 1.15 -15.41
N VAL A 178 -10.22 0.67 -16.33
CA VAL A 178 -10.28 1.10 -17.73
C VAL A 178 -11.72 1.15 -18.22
N LEU A 179 -11.99 2.01 -19.20
CA LEU A 179 -13.26 2.00 -19.92
C LEU A 179 -13.38 0.73 -20.81
N PRO A 180 -14.59 0.33 -21.21
CA PRO A 180 -14.77 -0.69 -22.24
C PRO A 180 -14.03 -0.33 -23.54
N ASN A 181 -13.44 -1.33 -24.21
CA ASN A 181 -12.47 -1.19 -25.31
C ASN A 181 -11.18 -0.40 -24.97
N GLY A 182 -11.00 0.02 -23.71
CA GLY A 182 -9.80 0.70 -23.24
C GLY A 182 -8.63 -0.26 -23.05
N THR A 183 -7.44 0.30 -22.89
CA THR A 183 -6.21 -0.46 -22.64
C THR A 183 -5.54 -0.05 -21.34
N ALA A 184 -4.85 -1.01 -20.71
CA ALA A 184 -4.01 -0.77 -19.54
C ALA A 184 -2.60 -1.30 -19.80
N GLU A 185 -1.59 -0.45 -19.59
CA GLU A 185 -0.19 -0.87 -19.62
C GLU A 185 0.21 -1.41 -18.25
N LEU A 186 0.80 -2.59 -18.22
CA LEU A 186 1.33 -3.25 -17.03
C LEU A 186 2.87 -3.22 -17.09
N ARG A 187 3.49 -2.66 -16.04
CA ARG A 187 4.94 -2.47 -15.93
C ARG A 187 5.44 -2.94 -14.58
N LEU A 188 6.57 -3.63 -14.55
CA LEU A 188 7.27 -3.87 -13.29
C LEU A 188 8.09 -2.63 -12.94
N LYS A 189 8.10 -2.28 -11.66
CA LYS A 189 8.96 -1.25 -11.08
C LYS A 189 9.90 -1.87 -10.06
N THR A 190 11.13 -1.38 -10.02
CA THR A 190 12.22 -1.85 -9.15
C THR A 190 13.15 -0.70 -8.81
N TYR A 191 14.10 -0.93 -7.91
CA TYR A 191 15.17 0.01 -7.61
C TYR A 191 16.45 -0.38 -8.32
N VAL A 192 17.17 0.60 -8.87
CA VAL A 192 18.51 0.36 -9.42
C VAL A 192 19.49 0.10 -8.28
N PRO A 193 20.13 -1.08 -8.18
CA PRO A 193 21.16 -1.28 -7.18
C PRO A 193 22.45 -0.54 -7.59
N ILE A 194 22.97 0.31 -6.70
CA ILE A 194 24.20 1.08 -6.99
C ILE A 194 25.43 0.38 -6.40
N GLY A 195 26.45 0.19 -7.24
CA GLY A 195 27.79 -0.23 -6.84
C GLY A 195 27.94 -1.70 -6.44
N PRO A 196 29.17 -2.11 -6.07
CA PRO A 196 29.42 -3.40 -5.44
C PRO A 196 28.72 -3.46 -4.07
N LEU A 197 28.55 -4.69 -3.54
CA LEU A 197 28.11 -4.85 -2.15
C LEU A 197 29.09 -4.12 -1.22
N GLY A 198 28.56 -3.36 -0.27
CA GLY A 198 29.36 -2.76 0.79
C GLY A 198 30.07 -3.83 1.63
N ALA A 199 31.03 -3.41 2.45
CA ALA A 199 31.83 -4.33 3.29
C ALA A 199 30.97 -5.18 4.24
N THR A 200 29.78 -4.70 4.59
CA THR A 200 28.77 -5.36 5.45
C THR A 200 27.74 -6.18 4.67
N GLY A 201 27.85 -6.25 3.34
CA GLY A 201 26.87 -6.90 2.45
C GLY A 201 25.66 -6.03 2.11
N GLU A 202 25.63 -4.78 2.58
CA GLU A 202 24.59 -3.80 2.25
C GLU A 202 24.69 -3.36 0.79
N ARG A 203 23.55 -3.02 0.19
CA ARG A 203 23.50 -2.53 -1.19
C ARG A 203 22.79 -1.20 -1.27
N MET A 204 23.43 -0.21 -1.89
CA MET A 204 22.83 1.11 -2.04
C MET A 204 21.67 1.09 -3.02
N LEU A 205 20.61 1.83 -2.70
CA LEU A 205 19.42 2.01 -3.53
C LEU A 205 19.51 3.28 -4.37
N GLY A 206 19.40 3.11 -5.69
CA GLY A 206 19.30 4.16 -6.68
C GLY A 206 17.86 4.58 -6.96
N ASP A 207 17.57 4.93 -8.20
CA ASP A 207 16.23 5.37 -8.63
C ASP A 207 15.22 4.23 -8.60
N TYR A 208 13.97 4.59 -8.31
CA TYR A 208 12.82 3.71 -8.48
C TYR A 208 12.31 3.86 -9.91
N ILE A 209 12.56 2.85 -10.74
CA ILE A 209 12.36 2.88 -12.19
C ILE A 209 11.39 1.79 -12.63
N GLU A 210 10.81 1.97 -13.81
CA GLU A 210 10.26 0.84 -14.55
C GLU A 210 11.40 -0.04 -15.06
N THR A 211 11.26 -1.35 -14.94
CA THR A 211 12.27 -2.31 -15.39
C THR A 211 12.51 -2.17 -16.89
N ASP A 212 13.78 -2.23 -17.30
CA ASP A 212 14.17 -2.29 -18.71
C ASP A 212 14.43 -3.74 -19.17
N ASP A 213 14.84 -3.89 -20.43
CA ASP A 213 15.12 -5.16 -21.09
C ASP A 213 16.34 -5.91 -20.52
N GLN A 214 17.17 -5.24 -19.71
CA GLN A 214 18.35 -5.85 -19.10
C GLN A 214 18.04 -6.43 -17.71
N ASP A 215 16.84 -6.22 -17.16
CA ASP A 215 16.44 -6.83 -15.90
C ASP A 215 16.19 -8.35 -16.09
N PRO A 216 17.01 -9.23 -15.49
CA PRO A 216 16.86 -10.67 -15.63
C PRO A 216 15.55 -11.21 -15.01
N ILE A 217 14.93 -10.48 -14.08
CA ILE A 217 13.62 -10.81 -13.53
C ILE A 217 12.54 -10.61 -14.59
N LEU A 218 12.60 -9.54 -15.37
CA LEU A 218 11.63 -9.26 -16.42
C LEU A 218 11.69 -10.30 -17.55
N ALA A 219 12.90 -10.75 -17.91
CA ALA A 219 13.09 -11.81 -18.90
C ALA A 219 12.40 -13.14 -18.53
N SER A 220 12.08 -13.34 -17.25
CA SER A 220 11.37 -14.54 -16.75
C SER A 220 9.84 -14.40 -16.76
N ALA A 221 9.29 -13.25 -17.13
CA ALA A 221 7.89 -12.91 -16.95
C ALA A 221 6.95 -13.80 -17.79
N ILE A 222 6.03 -14.50 -17.11
CA ILE A 222 4.94 -15.25 -17.75
C ILE A 222 3.60 -14.61 -17.37
N TRP A 223 2.94 -14.01 -18.35
CA TRP A 223 1.68 -13.28 -18.17
C TRP A 223 0.46 -14.18 -18.34
N ARG A 224 -0.56 -13.98 -17.49
CA ARG A 224 -1.86 -14.67 -17.59
C ARG A 224 -3.00 -13.73 -17.26
N LEU A 225 -4.13 -13.92 -17.92
CA LEU A 225 -5.38 -13.21 -17.67
C LEU A 225 -6.39 -14.15 -17.00
N SER A 226 -7.05 -13.65 -15.95
CA SER A 226 -8.26 -14.25 -15.38
C SER A 226 -9.41 -13.25 -15.53
N GLY A 227 -10.35 -13.58 -16.42
CA GLY A 227 -11.45 -12.69 -16.81
C GLY A 227 -11.51 -12.52 -18.33
N GLU A 228 -12.42 -11.66 -18.78
CA GLU A 228 -12.60 -11.35 -20.20
C GLU A 228 -11.64 -10.25 -20.69
N GLY A 229 -11.44 -10.18 -22.01
CA GLY A 229 -10.48 -9.30 -22.66
C GLY A 229 -9.25 -10.05 -23.16
N ASP A 230 -8.24 -9.30 -23.60
CA ASP A 230 -7.02 -9.84 -24.18
C ASP A 230 -5.78 -9.27 -23.49
N ILE A 231 -4.72 -10.08 -23.45
CA ILE A 231 -3.38 -9.62 -23.05
C ILE A 231 -2.39 -9.78 -24.20
N SER A 232 -1.54 -8.77 -24.36
CA SER A 232 -0.43 -8.77 -25.30
C SER A 232 0.87 -8.54 -24.52
N PRO A 233 1.59 -9.62 -24.16
CA PRO A 233 2.91 -9.52 -23.58
C PRO A 233 3.84 -8.75 -24.53
N LYS A 234 4.58 -7.80 -23.97
CA LYS A 234 5.58 -6.99 -24.68
C LYS A 234 6.95 -7.29 -24.08
N GLU A 235 8.00 -6.86 -24.78
CA GLU A 235 9.37 -6.92 -24.24
C GLU A 235 9.47 -6.25 -22.86
N ARG A 236 8.74 -5.15 -22.67
CA ARG A 236 8.74 -4.35 -21.43
C ARG A 236 7.41 -4.41 -20.69
N GLY A 237 6.84 -5.58 -20.47
CA GLY A 237 5.63 -5.74 -19.67
C GLY A 237 4.48 -6.40 -20.42
N CYS A 238 3.26 -5.90 -20.24
CA CYS A 238 2.08 -6.43 -20.90
C CYS A 238 1.03 -5.34 -21.11
N THR A 239 0.31 -5.40 -22.22
CA THR A 239 -0.89 -4.59 -22.42
C THR A 239 -2.11 -5.46 -22.19
N TYR A 240 -3.04 -4.99 -21.38
CA TYR A 240 -4.39 -5.52 -21.31
C TYR A 240 -5.32 -4.67 -22.19
N THR A 241 -6.23 -5.32 -22.91
CA THR A 241 -7.31 -4.70 -23.68
C THR A 241 -8.64 -5.19 -23.14
N ALA A 242 -9.47 -4.26 -22.67
CA ALA A 242 -10.79 -4.58 -22.14
C ALA A 242 -11.79 -4.95 -23.25
N PRO A 243 -12.74 -5.86 -22.96
CA PRO A 243 -13.86 -6.12 -23.86
C PRO A 243 -14.73 -4.86 -24.07
N GLY A 244 -15.60 -4.92 -25.09
CA GLY A 244 -16.50 -3.82 -25.42
C GLY A 244 -17.65 -3.61 -24.43
N ASP A 245 -17.95 -4.62 -23.62
CA ASP A 245 -18.97 -4.61 -22.58
C ASP A 245 -18.37 -4.96 -21.22
N VAL A 246 -19.06 -4.62 -20.13
CA VAL A 246 -18.61 -4.96 -18.77
C VAL A 246 -18.78 -6.47 -18.53
N PRO A 247 -17.70 -7.20 -18.20
CA PRO A 247 -17.77 -8.64 -18.02
C PRO A 247 -18.45 -9.04 -16.70
N ASN A 248 -18.89 -10.29 -16.63
CA ASN A 248 -19.49 -10.85 -15.41
C ASN A 248 -18.48 -10.90 -14.25
N GLN A 249 -17.23 -11.25 -14.56
CA GLN A 249 -16.10 -11.14 -13.63
C GLN A 249 -15.49 -9.74 -13.74
N ASN A 250 -15.79 -8.88 -12.78
CA ASN A 250 -15.24 -7.53 -12.70
C ASN A 250 -14.94 -7.18 -11.22
N PRO A 251 -13.68 -6.94 -10.84
CA PRO A 251 -12.51 -6.77 -11.70
C PRO A 251 -12.01 -8.07 -12.34
N ILE A 252 -11.37 -7.94 -13.50
CA ILE A 252 -10.50 -9.00 -14.03
C ILE A 252 -9.17 -8.98 -13.29
N THR A 253 -8.33 -9.99 -13.47
CA THR A 253 -7.00 -10.01 -12.88
C THR A 253 -5.96 -10.36 -13.93
N VAL A 254 -4.99 -9.46 -14.13
CA VAL A 254 -3.76 -9.78 -14.84
C VAL A 254 -2.73 -10.25 -13.81
N SER A 255 -2.06 -11.35 -14.11
CA SER A 255 -1.00 -11.89 -13.26
C SER A 255 0.29 -12.04 -14.04
N VAL A 256 1.41 -11.85 -13.36
CA VAL A 256 2.74 -12.13 -13.89
C VAL A 256 3.48 -13.05 -12.93
N GLU A 257 3.91 -14.19 -13.45
CA GLU A 257 4.83 -15.09 -12.77
C GLU A 257 6.26 -14.65 -13.06
N LEU A 258 7.06 -14.48 -12.02
CA LEU A 258 8.46 -14.06 -12.08
C LEU A 258 9.33 -15.10 -11.41
N THR A 259 10.47 -15.41 -12.01
CA THR A 259 11.46 -16.35 -11.50
C THR A 259 12.83 -15.69 -11.46
N GLY A 260 13.45 -15.63 -10.29
CA GLY A 260 14.83 -15.16 -10.21
C GLY A 260 15.35 -14.91 -8.80
N ASN A 261 16.49 -14.22 -8.75
CA ASN A 261 17.13 -13.80 -7.51
C ASN A 261 16.78 -12.32 -7.27
N PHE A 262 15.66 -12.09 -6.57
CA PHE A 262 15.19 -10.75 -6.26
C PHE A 262 16.18 -9.99 -5.38
N LEU A 263 16.21 -8.66 -5.50
CA LEU A 263 17.06 -7.80 -4.67
C LEU A 263 16.90 -8.13 -3.16
N GLY A 264 18.03 -8.32 -2.48
CA GLY A 264 18.06 -8.68 -1.04
C GLY A 264 17.51 -10.08 -0.70
N ALA A 265 17.22 -10.94 -1.68
CA ALA A 265 16.85 -12.32 -1.41
C ALA A 265 18.02 -13.11 -0.79
N ARG A 266 17.71 -14.16 -0.03
CA ARG A 266 18.73 -15.06 0.52
C ARG A 266 19.58 -15.64 -0.62
N PRO A 267 20.92 -15.50 -0.58
CA PRO A 267 21.80 -16.01 -1.63
C PRO A 267 21.53 -17.48 -1.96
N GLY A 268 21.45 -17.80 -3.25
CA GLY A 268 21.33 -19.19 -3.72
C GLY A 268 19.91 -19.76 -3.83
N LYS A 269 18.85 -18.98 -3.56
CA LYS A 269 17.47 -19.41 -3.79
C LYS A 269 16.84 -18.65 -4.95
N ILE A 270 16.68 -19.34 -6.09
CA ILE A 270 15.75 -18.90 -7.14
C ILE A 270 14.35 -19.01 -6.59
N GLN A 271 13.62 -17.90 -6.57
CA GLN A 271 12.24 -17.84 -6.13
C GLN A 271 11.34 -17.68 -7.33
N LYS A 272 10.18 -18.35 -7.28
CA LYS A 272 9.09 -18.16 -8.23
C LYS A 272 7.93 -17.49 -7.48
N LEU A 273 7.53 -16.32 -7.95
CA LEU A 273 6.48 -15.51 -7.34
C LEU A 273 5.43 -15.15 -8.40
N ILE A 274 4.19 -14.95 -7.97
CA ILE A 274 3.11 -14.47 -8.84
C ILE A 274 2.65 -13.13 -8.28
N LEU A 275 2.73 -12.07 -9.09
CA LEU A 275 2.17 -10.77 -8.76
C LEU A 275 0.81 -10.64 -9.43
N LEU A 276 -0.16 -10.10 -8.69
CA LEU A 276 -1.54 -9.96 -9.12
C LEU A 276 -1.90 -8.49 -9.24
N LYS A 277 -2.57 -8.13 -10.34
CA LYS A 277 -3.09 -6.80 -10.59
C LYS A 277 -4.57 -6.89 -11.00
N PRO A 278 -5.51 -6.58 -10.09
CA PRO A 278 -6.91 -6.43 -10.48
C PRO A 278 -7.08 -5.16 -11.33
N ILE A 279 -7.94 -5.25 -12.35
CA ILE A 279 -8.31 -4.09 -13.18
C ILE A 279 -9.84 -4.11 -13.35
N ALA A 280 -10.49 -3.05 -12.90
CA ALA A 280 -11.93 -2.88 -13.10
C ALA A 280 -12.25 -2.41 -14.51
N ILE A 281 -13.31 -2.95 -15.10
CA ILE A 281 -13.92 -2.37 -16.30
C ILE A 281 -15.03 -1.42 -15.83
N GLU A 282 -14.92 -0.15 -16.17
CA GLU A 282 -15.86 0.88 -15.77
C GLU A 282 -17.22 0.71 -16.45
N GLY A 283 -18.29 1.18 -15.79
CA GLY A 283 -19.67 0.99 -16.23
C GLY A 283 -20.38 -0.17 -15.53
N GLY A 284 -19.65 -0.99 -14.77
CA GLY A 284 -20.18 -2.04 -13.90
C GLY A 284 -20.75 -1.54 -12.58
N GLU A 285 -20.71 -0.22 -12.33
CA GLU A 285 -21.32 0.41 -11.18
C GLU A 285 -22.84 0.45 -11.29
N ASN A 286 -23.52 0.18 -10.19
CA ASN A 286 -24.97 0.31 -10.10
C ASN A 286 -25.31 0.92 -8.74
N PHE A 287 -26.02 2.04 -8.73
CA PHE A 287 -26.61 2.57 -7.52
C PHE A 287 -28.08 2.88 -7.82
N THR A 288 -28.98 2.23 -7.10
CA THR A 288 -30.43 2.34 -7.27
C THR A 288 -31.09 2.58 -5.92
N VAL A 289 -32.09 3.46 -5.91
CA VAL A 289 -32.94 3.75 -4.76
C VAL A 289 -34.38 3.44 -5.13
N ASN A 290 -35.09 2.71 -4.26
CA ASN A 290 -36.51 2.45 -4.36
C ASN A 290 -37.24 3.17 -3.22
N ILE A 291 -38.10 4.13 -3.57
CA ILE A 291 -38.93 4.87 -2.61
C ILE A 291 -40.38 4.51 -2.88
N ASN A 292 -41.06 3.94 -1.87
CA ASN A 292 -42.47 3.55 -1.94
C ASN A 292 -42.83 2.72 -3.19
N GLY A 293 -41.93 1.83 -3.60
CA GLY A 293 -42.10 0.97 -4.77
C GLY A 293 -41.53 1.54 -6.08
N VAL A 294 -41.19 2.83 -6.15
CA VAL A 294 -40.64 3.47 -7.35
C VAL A 294 -39.13 3.39 -7.34
N SER A 295 -38.56 2.62 -8.28
CA SER A 295 -37.13 2.43 -8.44
C SER A 295 -36.52 3.52 -9.34
N THR A 296 -35.44 4.17 -8.89
CA THR A 296 -34.71 5.19 -9.65
C THR A 296 -33.21 4.97 -9.55
N ARG A 297 -32.51 5.14 -10.68
CA ARG A 297 -31.05 5.11 -10.73
C ARG A 297 -30.47 6.35 -10.05
N VAL A 298 -29.46 6.14 -9.23
CA VAL A 298 -28.61 7.17 -8.65
C VAL A 298 -27.43 7.44 -9.58
N THR A 299 -27.17 8.70 -9.87
CA THR A 299 -26.02 9.18 -10.64
C THR A 299 -24.99 9.83 -9.71
N GLN A 300 -23.76 10.01 -10.19
CA GLN A 300 -22.67 10.58 -9.38
C GLN A 300 -22.47 9.85 -8.04
N GLY A 301 -22.66 8.53 -8.05
CA GLY A 301 -22.44 7.67 -6.90
C GLY A 301 -20.97 7.71 -6.50
N VAL A 302 -20.69 8.17 -5.29
CA VAL A 302 -19.34 8.27 -4.72
C VAL A 302 -19.34 7.74 -3.30
N PHE A 303 -18.17 7.32 -2.85
CA PHE A 303 -17.94 7.06 -1.43
C PHE A 303 -16.55 7.51 -1.02
N PHE A 304 -16.37 7.80 0.26
CA PHE A 304 -15.07 8.14 0.82
C PHE A 304 -15.03 7.82 2.32
N LYS A 305 -13.82 7.72 2.85
CA LYS A 305 -13.57 7.53 4.28
C LYS A 305 -13.16 8.85 4.91
N GLN A 306 -13.74 9.17 6.06
CA GLN A 306 -13.31 10.31 6.87
C GLN A 306 -13.51 9.99 8.35
N SER A 307 -12.47 10.23 9.17
CA SER A 307 -12.53 10.06 10.64
C SER A 307 -13.10 8.72 11.11
N GLY A 308 -12.73 7.62 10.43
CA GLY A 308 -13.17 6.27 10.78
C GLY A 308 -14.59 5.90 10.31
N ALA A 309 -15.28 6.79 9.62
CA ALA A 309 -16.59 6.54 9.03
C ALA A 309 -16.52 6.43 7.50
N LEU A 310 -17.42 5.62 6.94
CA LEU A 310 -17.70 5.51 5.51
C LEU A 310 -18.86 6.44 5.15
N TYR A 311 -18.69 7.24 4.10
CA TYR A 311 -19.71 8.11 3.52
C TYR A 311 -20.01 7.62 2.12
N ILE A 312 -21.28 7.50 1.76
CA ILE A 312 -21.77 7.15 0.43
C ILE A 312 -22.78 8.22 0.03
N SER A 313 -22.66 8.75 -1.18
CA SER A 313 -23.55 9.79 -1.69
C SER A 313 -23.86 9.59 -3.17
N GLY A 314 -24.98 10.14 -3.62
CA GLY A 314 -25.31 10.26 -5.05
C GLY A 314 -26.60 11.02 -5.30
N LEU A 315 -26.85 11.37 -6.56
CA LEU A 315 -27.98 12.17 -7.00
C LEU A 315 -29.07 11.31 -7.65
N PHE A 316 -30.33 11.60 -7.37
CA PHE A 316 -31.47 10.94 -8.01
C PHE A 316 -32.68 11.87 -8.02
N SER A 317 -33.40 11.97 -9.15
CA SER A 317 -34.63 12.78 -9.27
C SER A 317 -34.56 14.20 -8.69
N GLY A 318 -33.42 14.90 -8.85
CA GLY A 318 -33.20 16.25 -8.30
C GLY A 318 -32.93 16.31 -6.79
N LYS A 319 -32.79 15.15 -6.13
CA LYS A 319 -32.46 14.96 -4.72
C LYS A 319 -31.09 14.29 -4.58
N GLN A 320 -30.56 14.30 -3.36
CA GLN A 320 -29.33 13.61 -2.99
C GLN A 320 -29.62 12.61 -1.88
N ILE A 321 -29.07 11.40 -1.99
CA ILE A 321 -29.06 10.40 -0.92
C ILE A 321 -27.69 10.45 -0.24
N ASN A 322 -27.66 10.50 1.08
CA ASN A 322 -26.44 10.42 1.88
C ASN A 322 -26.56 9.27 2.87
N ILE A 323 -25.57 8.40 2.89
CA ILE A 323 -25.46 7.30 3.85
C ILE A 323 -24.12 7.47 4.57
N ARG A 324 -24.16 7.45 5.90
CA ARG A 324 -22.98 7.44 6.75
C ARG A 324 -22.97 6.15 7.57
N ILE A 325 -21.82 5.52 7.69
CA ILE A 325 -21.61 4.34 8.52
C ILE A 325 -20.42 4.60 9.42
N SER A 326 -20.59 4.48 10.74
CA SER A 326 -19.52 4.61 11.75
C SER A 326 -18.58 3.39 11.78
N ALA A 327 -18.22 2.88 10.60
CA ALA A 327 -17.33 1.75 10.39
C ALA A 327 -16.79 1.74 8.96
N THR A 328 -15.63 1.12 8.75
CA THR A 328 -14.97 0.97 7.44
C THR A 328 -14.66 -0.50 7.16
N ARG A 329 -15.70 -1.33 7.21
CA ARG A 329 -15.63 -2.79 7.08
C ARG A 329 -16.94 -3.33 6.55
N THR A 330 -16.92 -4.60 6.15
CA THR A 330 -18.15 -5.36 5.90
C THR A 330 -18.96 -5.55 7.19
N GLY A 331 -20.27 -5.73 7.05
CA GLY A 331 -21.16 -5.93 8.18
C GLY A 331 -22.57 -5.41 7.97
N SER A 332 -23.37 -5.51 9.02
CA SER A 332 -24.75 -5.05 9.08
C SER A 332 -24.85 -3.96 10.16
N PHE A 333 -25.30 -2.77 9.76
CA PHE A 333 -25.23 -1.56 10.57
C PHE A 333 -26.65 -1.00 10.75
N PRO A 334 -27.24 -1.09 11.97
CA PRO A 334 -28.57 -0.57 12.23
C PRO A 334 -28.59 0.95 12.24
N PHE A 335 -29.75 1.54 11.96
CA PHE A 335 -29.92 2.98 12.09
C PHE A 335 -29.93 3.42 13.57
N LYS A 336 -29.00 4.31 13.93
CA LYS A 336 -28.85 4.89 15.27
C LYS A 336 -28.28 6.31 15.15
N LEU A 337 -28.07 6.98 16.29
CA LEU A 337 -27.34 8.25 16.32
C LEU A 337 -25.96 8.10 15.68
N GLN A 338 -25.52 9.15 14.97
CA GLN A 338 -24.24 9.18 14.28
C GLN A 338 -23.02 8.99 15.21
N SER A 339 -23.17 9.33 16.49
CA SER A 339 -22.14 9.14 17.53
C SER A 339 -21.99 7.70 17.99
N ALA A 340 -22.95 6.82 17.70
CA ALA A 340 -22.86 5.42 18.06
C ALA A 340 -21.84 4.67 17.18
N SER A 341 -21.08 3.77 17.80
CA SER A 341 -20.21 2.84 17.09
C SER A 341 -21.03 1.84 16.28
N ASP A 342 -20.52 1.42 15.11
CA ASP A 342 -21.19 0.44 14.23
C ASP A 342 -22.65 0.80 13.90
N ALA A 343 -22.92 2.10 13.79
CA ALA A 343 -24.21 2.64 13.41
C ALA A 343 -24.22 3.12 11.96
N ALA A 344 -25.39 3.08 11.34
CA ALA A 344 -25.65 3.77 10.10
C ALA A 344 -26.59 4.97 10.31
N ASP A 345 -26.48 5.95 9.44
CA ASP A 345 -27.39 7.08 9.30
C ASP A 345 -27.65 7.30 7.81
N ILE A 346 -28.88 7.68 7.46
CA ILE A 346 -29.28 7.97 6.08
C ILE A 346 -30.19 9.19 6.07
N ASN A 347 -29.95 10.07 5.10
CA ASN A 347 -30.82 11.18 4.80
C ASN A 347 -30.96 11.40 3.30
N ILE A 348 -32.07 12.03 2.93
CA ILE A 348 -32.33 12.57 1.60
C ILE A 348 -32.41 14.07 1.73
N THR A 349 -31.72 14.78 0.83
CA THR A 349 -31.75 16.23 0.76
C THR A 349 -32.21 16.69 -0.62
N SER A 350 -32.75 17.90 -0.69
CA SER A 350 -33.11 18.59 -1.92
C SER A 350 -32.52 20.00 -1.93
N GLN A 351 -32.56 20.69 -3.06
CA GLN A 351 -32.08 22.08 -3.13
C GLN A 351 -32.85 23.04 -2.21
N THR A 352 -34.09 22.70 -1.87
CA THR A 352 -34.99 23.54 -1.06
C THR A 352 -35.10 23.09 0.40
N ASP A 353 -34.71 21.85 0.70
CA ASP A 353 -34.80 21.26 2.03
C ASP A 353 -33.63 20.31 2.30
N PHE A 354 -32.74 20.72 3.20
CA PHE A 354 -31.55 19.96 3.60
C PHE A 354 -31.86 18.81 4.57
N LEU A 355 -33.11 18.67 5.00
CA LEU A 355 -33.59 17.58 5.85
C LEU A 355 -34.91 17.03 5.30
N ASP A 356 -35.02 16.84 3.99
CA ASP A 356 -36.27 16.36 3.36
C ASP A 356 -36.73 15.04 4.00
N TYR A 357 -35.84 14.04 4.11
CA TYR A 357 -36.11 12.81 4.85
C TYR A 357 -34.88 12.29 5.62
N MET A 358 -35.11 11.68 6.78
CA MET A 358 -34.06 11.10 7.64
C MET A 358 -34.48 9.73 8.20
N CYS A 359 -33.53 8.89 8.62
CA CYS A 359 -33.83 7.64 9.32
C CYS A 359 -34.13 7.78 10.81
N SER A 360 -34.31 9.01 11.30
CA SER A 360 -34.73 9.26 12.67
C SER A 360 -35.73 10.39 12.73
N PHE A 361 -36.60 10.36 13.74
CA PHE A 361 -37.43 11.50 14.11
C PHE A 361 -37.46 11.65 15.62
N ARG A 362 -37.58 12.90 16.06
CA ARG A 362 -37.71 13.24 17.48
C ARG A 362 -39.16 13.12 17.93
N THR A 363 -39.41 12.58 19.11
CA THR A 363 -40.78 12.43 19.65
C THR A 363 -41.22 13.61 20.51
N ALA A 364 -40.28 14.46 20.95
CA ALA A 364 -40.56 15.62 21.80
C ALA A 364 -40.02 16.93 21.20
N CYS A 365 -40.84 17.98 21.27
CA CYS A 365 -40.52 19.29 20.67
C CYS A 365 -39.67 20.21 21.54
N THR A 366 -39.81 20.06 22.86
CA THR A 366 -39.38 21.02 23.87
C THR A 366 -38.39 20.43 24.89
N GLU A 367 -37.98 19.18 24.70
CA GLU A 367 -37.01 18.53 25.59
C GLU A 367 -35.58 18.97 25.26
N GLN A 368 -34.79 19.22 26.30
CA GLN A 368 -33.35 19.53 26.18
C GLN A 368 -32.56 18.34 25.65
N GLU A 369 -33.00 17.12 25.95
CA GLU A 369 -32.43 15.84 25.49
C GLU A 369 -33.54 15.04 24.79
N PRO A 370 -33.79 15.28 23.49
CA PRO A 370 -34.91 14.69 22.78
C PRO A 370 -34.74 13.18 22.62
N THR A 371 -35.83 12.44 22.84
CA THR A 371 -35.88 11.02 22.48
C THR A 371 -36.12 10.84 20.97
N PHE A 372 -35.43 9.86 20.38
CA PHE A 372 -35.49 9.57 18.95
C PHE A 372 -36.09 8.20 18.69
N ILE A 373 -36.94 8.12 17.66
CA ILE A 373 -37.30 6.87 17.02
C ILE A 373 -36.45 6.73 15.77
N PHE A 374 -35.78 5.59 15.66
CA PHE A 374 -34.97 5.23 14.49
C PHE A 374 -35.74 4.30 13.57
N SER A 375 -35.47 4.44 12.28
CA SER A 375 -35.87 3.51 11.25
C SER A 375 -35.51 2.06 11.66
N PRO A 376 -36.42 1.09 11.51
CA PRO A 376 -36.16 -0.31 11.87
C PRO A 376 -35.21 -1.03 10.89
N GLY A 377 -34.86 -0.36 9.79
CA GLY A 377 -33.99 -0.89 8.75
C GLY A 377 -32.50 -0.86 9.13
N ARG A 378 -31.67 -1.14 8.13
CA ARG A 378 -30.21 -1.18 8.28
C ARG A 378 -29.50 -0.95 6.96
N VAL A 379 -28.20 -0.70 7.05
CA VAL A 379 -27.27 -0.74 5.91
C VAL A 379 -26.41 -1.99 6.01
N GLU A 380 -26.29 -2.74 4.93
CA GLU A 380 -25.46 -3.93 4.87
C GLU A 380 -24.35 -3.71 3.84
N ILE A 381 -23.10 -3.86 4.28
CA ILE A 381 -21.92 -3.81 3.42
C ILE A 381 -21.47 -5.24 3.17
N SER A 382 -21.76 -5.74 1.96
CA SER A 382 -21.39 -7.09 1.52
C SER A 382 -19.95 -7.15 1.00
N LYS A 383 -19.45 -6.08 0.40
CA LYS A 383 -18.05 -5.94 -0.02
C LYS A 383 -17.53 -4.56 0.35
N TYR A 384 -16.42 -4.51 1.08
CA TYR A 384 -15.68 -3.29 1.36
C TYR A 384 -14.38 -3.33 0.55
N PRO A 385 -14.07 -2.33 -0.29
CA PRO A 385 -12.89 -2.36 -1.13
C PRO A 385 -11.65 -2.12 -0.27
N ALA A 386 -10.65 -2.99 -0.41
CA ALA A 386 -9.37 -2.81 0.27
C ALA A 386 -8.48 -1.80 -0.46
N GLN A 387 -8.69 -1.65 -1.77
CA GLN A 387 -7.82 -0.91 -2.68
C GLN A 387 -8.59 -0.43 -3.93
N PRO A 388 -8.08 0.60 -4.63
CA PRO A 388 -8.60 1.01 -5.94
C PRO A 388 -8.78 -0.13 -6.94
N GLY A 389 -9.75 -0.03 -7.84
CA GLY A 389 -10.11 -1.11 -8.78
C GLY A 389 -11.06 -2.15 -8.18
N GLU A 390 -11.35 -2.08 -6.88
CA GLU A 390 -12.40 -2.86 -6.24
C GLU A 390 -13.70 -2.08 -6.06
N PHE A 391 -14.79 -2.80 -5.84
CA PHE A 391 -16.11 -2.20 -5.65
C PHE A 391 -16.54 -2.25 -4.18
N LEU A 392 -17.01 -1.11 -3.67
CA LEU A 392 -17.89 -1.08 -2.50
C LEU A 392 -19.27 -1.60 -2.91
N GLN A 393 -19.79 -2.57 -2.16
CA GLN A 393 -21.10 -3.15 -2.41
C GLN A 393 -21.93 -3.23 -1.13
N GLY A 394 -23.21 -2.91 -1.26
CA GLY A 394 -24.12 -2.98 -0.13
C GLY A 394 -25.57 -2.67 -0.50
N ILE A 395 -26.42 -2.81 0.50
CA ILE A 395 -27.85 -2.54 0.40
C ILE A 395 -28.34 -1.74 1.61
N VAL A 396 -29.43 -1.02 1.40
CA VAL A 396 -30.29 -0.49 2.46
C VAL A 396 -31.58 -1.29 2.43
N SER A 397 -31.94 -1.90 3.56
CA SER A 397 -33.12 -2.76 3.66
C SER A 397 -34.07 -2.29 4.75
N GLY A 398 -35.36 -2.22 4.41
CA GLY A 398 -36.45 -1.95 5.35
C GLY A 398 -36.38 -0.57 6.02
N ALA A 399 -35.80 0.44 5.35
CA ALA A 399 -35.68 1.76 5.93
C ALA A 399 -37.03 2.50 5.89
N THR A 400 -37.53 2.90 7.05
CA THR A 400 -38.60 3.89 7.16
C THR A 400 -37.97 5.25 7.38
N LEU A 401 -38.05 6.12 6.38
CA LEU A 401 -37.60 7.50 6.50
C LEU A 401 -38.75 8.39 6.93
N TYR A 402 -38.44 9.38 7.75
CA TYR A 402 -39.37 10.38 8.28
C TYR A 402 -39.03 11.72 7.67
N THR A 403 -40.03 12.59 7.43
CA THR A 403 -39.76 13.98 7.07
C THR A 403 -38.81 14.60 8.09
N GLY A 404 -37.64 15.04 7.63
CA GLY A 404 -36.62 15.58 8.53
C GLY A 404 -36.91 17.03 8.90
N GLY A 405 -36.09 17.56 9.82
CA GLY A 405 -36.39 18.81 10.51
C GLY A 405 -37.08 18.55 11.84
N ASN A 406 -37.20 19.61 12.64
CA ASN A 406 -37.67 19.59 14.02
C ASN A 406 -39.19 19.28 14.15
N TYR A 407 -39.74 18.39 13.34
CA TYR A 407 -41.15 18.01 13.33
C TYR A 407 -41.38 16.81 14.24
N CYS A 408 -41.56 17.13 15.52
CA CYS A 408 -42.00 16.22 16.58
C CYS A 408 -43.50 15.89 16.52
N THR A 409 -44.22 16.46 15.55
CA THR A 409 -45.67 16.30 15.35
C THR A 409 -45.93 15.82 13.92
N ASP A 410 -46.59 14.66 13.79
CA ASP A 410 -47.08 14.07 12.54
C ASP A 410 -46.04 13.92 11.41
N PRO A 411 -44.93 13.18 11.63
CA PRO A 411 -43.95 12.95 10.59
C PRO A 411 -44.57 12.15 9.44
N ARG A 412 -44.35 12.58 8.20
CA ARG A 412 -44.70 11.75 7.04
C ARG A 412 -43.61 10.70 6.85
N THR A 413 -43.99 9.51 6.41
CA THR A 413 -43.06 8.40 6.23
C THR A 413 -42.89 8.00 4.77
N GLN A 414 -41.70 7.56 4.41
CA GLN A 414 -41.39 6.88 3.15
C GLN A 414 -40.66 5.57 3.42
N GLN A 415 -41.02 4.52 2.69
CA GLN A 415 -40.25 3.28 2.67
C GLN A 415 -39.13 3.40 1.64
N LEU A 416 -37.90 3.17 2.08
CA LEU A 416 -36.71 3.20 1.24
C LEU A 416 -35.99 1.85 1.28
N ASN A 417 -35.65 1.36 0.09
CA ASN A 417 -34.59 0.38 -0.11
C ASN A 417 -33.57 0.93 -1.10
N ALA A 418 -32.32 0.51 -1.00
CA ALA A 418 -31.31 0.90 -1.96
C ALA A 418 -30.31 -0.24 -2.18
N SER A 419 -29.65 -0.24 -3.33
CA SER A 419 -28.53 -1.12 -3.61
C SER A 419 -27.44 -0.31 -4.29
N PHE A 420 -26.19 -0.48 -3.87
CA PHE A 420 -25.05 0.19 -4.46
C PHE A 420 -23.89 -0.77 -4.72
N LYS A 421 -23.23 -0.55 -5.86
CA LYS A 421 -21.97 -1.10 -6.31
C LYS A 421 -21.20 0.07 -6.91
N ILE A 422 -20.21 0.58 -6.20
CA ILE A 422 -19.46 1.79 -6.54
C ILE A 422 -17.98 1.44 -6.60
N LEU A 423 -17.31 1.81 -7.69
CA LEU A 423 -15.89 1.56 -7.90
C LEU A 423 -15.04 2.50 -7.02
N LEU A 424 -14.07 1.95 -6.30
CA LEU A 424 -12.98 2.73 -5.71
C LEU A 424 -12.02 3.10 -6.85
N ARG A 425 -11.98 4.37 -7.21
CA ARG A 425 -11.10 4.87 -8.27
C ARG A 425 -9.70 5.15 -7.75
#